data_AF-A0A521S0Y7-F1
#
_entry.id   AF-A0A521S0Y7-F1
#
_cell.length_a   1.000
_cell.length_b   1.000
_cell.length_c   1.000
_cell.angle_alpha   90.00
_cell.angle_beta   90.00
_cell.angle_gamma   90.00
#
_symmetry.space_group_name_H-M   'P 1'
#
loop_
_entity.id
_entity.type
_entity.pdbx_description
1 polymer ?
#
loop_
_entity_poly.entity_id
_entity_poly.type
_entity_poly.pdbx_seq_one_letter_code
_entity_poly.pdbx_strand_id
1 'polypeptide(L)' 'KDAKVPVTPSSPSDFSIGHIVNSKQEVDAIMKQAERAGANITDPARDRFWGGYAGYFQDLDGHLWEIAWNPQWVVEE' A
#
# COMPACT_ATOMS: atom_id res chain seq x y z
N LYS A 1 -20.41 16.36 12.08
CA LYS A 1 -20.02 15.11 11.39
C LYS A 1 -21.19 14.13 11.46
N ASP A 2 -21.59 13.56 10.33
CA ASP A 2 -22.77 12.68 10.20
C ASP A 2 -22.65 11.38 11.03
N ALA A 3 -21.45 10.77 11.02
CA ALA A 3 -21.17 9.52 11.72
C ALA A 3 -21.14 9.61 13.27
N LYS A 4 -21.19 10.81 13.86
CA LYS A 4 -21.15 11.03 15.33
C LYS A 4 -19.99 10.36 16.09
N VAL A 5 -18.88 10.07 15.41
CA VAL A 5 -17.67 9.51 16.02
C VAL A 5 -16.73 10.65 16.48
N PRO A 6 -16.12 10.57 17.68
CA PRO A 6 -15.09 11.51 18.11
C PRO A 6 -13.90 11.52 17.15
N VAL A 7 -13.28 12.69 16.98
CA VAL A 7 -12.03 12.79 16.24
C VAL A 7 -10.88 12.36 17.15
N THR A 8 -10.13 11.36 16.73
CA THR A 8 -8.88 10.94 17.36
C THR A 8 -7.69 11.35 16.48
N PRO A 9 -6.48 11.45 17.04
CA PRO A 9 -5.27 11.58 16.23
C PRO A 9 -5.14 10.42 15.24
N SER A 10 -4.75 10.70 14.01
CA SER A 10 -4.52 9.67 12.98
C SER A 10 -3.27 8.85 13.30
N SER A 11 -3.32 7.52 13.13
CA SER A 11 -2.15 6.66 13.18
C SER A 11 -2.08 5.77 11.93
N PRO A 12 -0.98 5.79 11.16
CA PRO A 12 -0.82 4.95 9.96
C PRO A 12 -0.75 3.45 10.28
N SER A 13 -0.51 3.09 11.54
CA SER A 13 -0.45 1.69 11.98
C SER A 13 -1.82 1.09 12.30
N ASP A 14 -2.90 1.87 12.28
CA ASP A 14 -4.22 1.37 12.70
C ASP A 14 -4.80 0.38 11.69
N PHE A 15 -4.60 0.64 10.39
CA PHE A 15 -4.88 -0.30 9.31
C PHE A 15 -4.09 0.09 8.04
N SER A 16 -3.96 -0.85 7.11
CA SER A 16 -3.48 -0.59 5.76
C SER A 16 -4.53 -0.96 4.71
N ILE A 17 -4.47 -0.31 3.54
CA ILE A 17 -5.26 -0.65 2.36
C ILE A 17 -4.38 -1.48 1.43
N GLY A 18 -4.79 -2.72 1.14
CA GLY A 18 -4.07 -3.62 0.24
C GLY A 18 -4.55 -3.47 -1.20
N HIS A 19 -3.62 -3.25 -2.12
CA HIS A 19 -3.83 -3.36 -3.56
C HIS A 19 -2.96 -4.49 -4.10
N ILE A 20 -3.62 -5.57 -4.53
CA ILE A 20 -2.95 -6.77 -5.03
C ILE A 20 -2.88 -6.70 -6.55
N VAL A 21 -1.68 -6.92 -7.08
CA VAL A 21 -1.36 -6.78 -8.50
C VAL A 21 -0.83 -8.09 -9.07
N ASN A 22 -0.69 -8.18 -10.40
CA ASN A 22 -0.40 -9.42 -11.09
C ASN A 22 1.09 -9.73 -11.28
N SER A 23 1.98 -8.77 -10.99
CA SER A 23 3.42 -8.95 -11.16
C SER A 23 4.27 -8.10 -10.21
N LYS A 24 5.53 -8.49 -9.98
CA LYS A 24 6.50 -7.65 -9.25
C LYS A 24 6.72 -6.30 -9.94
N GLN A 25 6.69 -6.29 -11.28
CA GLN A 25 6.87 -5.09 -12.08
C GLN A 25 5.74 -4.08 -11.88
N GLU A 26 4.50 -4.55 -11.71
CA GLU A 26 3.37 -3.69 -11.36
C GLU A 26 3.53 -3.09 -9.97
N VAL A 27 4.03 -3.85 -8.99
CA VAL A 27 4.38 -3.30 -7.67
C VAL A 27 5.35 -2.14 -7.82
N ASP A 28 6.46 -2.35 -8.54
CA ASP A 28 7.47 -1.31 -8.77
C ASP A 28 6.90 -0.10 -9.51
N ALA A 29 6.04 -0.32 -10.51
CA ALA A 29 5.45 0.75 -11.31
C ALA A 29 4.53 1.64 -10.45
N ILE A 30 3.66 1.04 -9.63
CA ILE A 30 2.74 1.78 -8.77
C ILE A 30 3.50 2.49 -7.64
N MET A 31 4.49 1.84 -7.03
CA MET A 31 5.32 2.47 -6.00
C MET A 31 6.04 3.72 -6.53
N LYS A 32 6.60 3.65 -7.74
CA LYS A 32 7.20 4.82 -8.43
C LYS A 32 6.17 5.89 -8.78
N GLN A 33 4.96 5.49 -9.18
CA GLN A 33 3.87 6.43 -9.44
C GLN A 33 3.46 7.18 -8.16
N ALA A 34 3.34 6.46 -7.04
CA ALA A 34 3.02 7.04 -5.74
C ALA A 34 4.10 8.04 -5.30
N GLU A 35 5.38 7.66 -5.39
CA GLU A 35 6.51 8.57 -5.11
C GLU A 35 6.45 9.85 -5.96
N ARG A 36 6.24 9.72 -7.27
CA ARG A 36 6.10 10.87 -8.19
C ARG A 36 4.90 11.75 -7.86
N ALA A 37 3.84 11.19 -7.29
CA ALA A 37 2.66 11.91 -6.84
C ALA A 37 2.85 12.60 -5.47
N GLY A 38 3.99 12.41 -4.81
CA GLY A 38 4.31 13.00 -3.51
C GLY A 38 3.96 12.12 -2.31
N ALA A 39 3.64 10.83 -2.53
CA ALA A 39 3.46 9.88 -1.44
C ALA A 39 4.76 9.67 -0.66
N ASN A 40 4.64 9.43 0.64
CA ASN A 40 5.77 9.09 1.50
C ASN A 40 6.04 7.58 1.43
N ILE A 41 7.17 7.17 0.86
CA ILE A 41 7.57 5.75 0.81
C ILE A 41 8.04 5.31 2.20
N THR A 42 7.24 4.47 2.87
CA THR A 42 7.51 4.01 4.24
C THR A 42 8.31 2.71 4.28
N ASP A 43 8.14 1.82 3.29
CA ASP A 43 8.98 0.64 3.08
C ASP A 43 9.09 0.37 1.56
N PRO A 44 10.28 0.53 0.96
CA PRO A 44 10.51 0.24 -0.45
C PRO A 44 10.09 -1.18 -0.86
N ALA A 45 9.79 -1.36 -2.14
CA ALA A 45 9.39 -2.67 -2.65
C ALA A 45 10.53 -3.70 -2.54
N ARG A 46 10.26 -4.85 -1.91
CA ARG A 46 11.23 -5.95 -1.72
C ARG A 46 10.50 -7.28 -1.48
N ASP A 47 11.23 -8.37 -1.67
CA ASP A 47 10.73 -9.71 -1.33
C ASP A 47 10.34 -9.80 0.16
N ARG A 48 9.23 -10.48 0.43
CA ARG A 48 8.61 -10.62 1.75
C ARG A 48 8.81 -12.04 2.28
N PHE A 49 8.82 -12.18 3.61
CA PHE A 49 9.04 -13.47 4.27
C PHE A 49 7.97 -14.52 3.94
N TRP A 50 6.77 -14.08 3.57
CA TRP A 50 5.64 -14.92 3.18
C TRP A 50 5.68 -15.36 1.71
N GLY A 51 6.73 -15.00 0.95
CA GLY A 51 7.00 -15.53 -0.38
C GLY A 51 6.51 -14.70 -1.56
N GLY A 52 6.01 -13.48 -1.35
CA GLY A 52 5.71 -12.53 -2.44
C GLY A 52 6.55 -11.26 -2.37
N TYR A 53 6.09 -10.23 -3.07
CA TYR A 53 6.81 -8.99 -3.28
C TYR A 53 5.86 -7.82 -2.99
N ALA A 54 6.26 -6.90 -2.11
CA ALA A 54 5.39 -5.80 -1.74
C ALA A 54 6.19 -4.56 -1.36
N GLY A 55 5.51 -3.41 -1.31
CA GLY A 55 6.01 -2.13 -0.81
C GLY A 55 4.90 -1.37 -0.08
N TYR A 56 5.29 -0.39 0.75
CA TYR A 56 4.37 0.45 1.49
C TYR A 56 4.64 1.94 1.27
N PHE A 57 3.56 2.72 1.18
CA PHE A 57 3.62 4.18 1.18
C PHE A 57 2.44 4.77 1.94
N GLN A 58 2.56 6.04 2.33
CA GLN A 58 1.43 6.85 2.77
C GLN A 58 1.03 7.84 1.69
N ASP A 59 -0.28 7.93 1.41
CA ASP A 59 -0.80 8.97 0.53
C ASP A 59 -0.72 10.35 1.19
N LEU A 60 -1.18 11.40 0.47
CA LEU A 60 -1.11 12.79 0.93
C LEU A 60 -1.96 13.06 2.19
N ASP A 61 -2.94 12.19 2.47
CA ASP A 61 -3.81 12.26 3.65
C ASP A 61 -3.28 11.37 4.80
N GLY A 62 -2.18 10.64 4.58
CA GLY A 62 -1.51 9.81 5.56
C GLY A 62 -2.02 8.37 5.66
N HIS A 63 -2.93 7.93 4.79
CA HIS A 63 -3.41 6.54 4.79
C HIS A 63 -2.30 5.61 4.32
N LEU A 64 -2.12 4.49 5.02
CA LEU A 64 -1.09 3.50 4.69
C LEU A 64 -1.60 2.55 3.60
N TRP A 65 -0.85 2.46 2.51
CA TRP A 65 -1.11 1.56 1.39
C TRP A 65 -0.06 0.45 1.34
N GLU A 66 -0.51 -0.77 1.05
CA GLU A 66 0.33 -1.90 0.66
C GLU A 66 0.08 -2.24 -0.81
N ILE A 67 1.13 -2.19 -1.62
CA ILE A 67 1.09 -2.73 -2.99
C ILE A 67 1.78 -4.08 -2.96
N ALA A 68 1.05 -5.15 -3.28
CA ALA A 68 1.53 -6.51 -3.10
C ALA A 68 1.30 -7.38 -4.34
N TRP A 69 2.27 -8.22 -4.63
CA TRP A 69 2.15 -9.34 -5.56
C TRP A 69 2.37 -10.63 -4.80
N ASN A 70 1.42 -11.56 -4.92
CA ASN A 70 1.53 -12.91 -4.38
C ASN A 70 1.60 -13.92 -5.55
N PRO A 71 2.71 -14.66 -5.72
CA PRO A 71 2.86 -15.62 -6.83
C PRO A 71 1.86 -16.79 -6.78
N GLN A 72 1.19 -17.01 -5.65
CA GLN A 72 0.20 -18.08 -5.48
C GLN A 72 -1.21 -17.65 -5.84
N TRP A 73 -1.44 -16.34 -6.07
CA TRP A 73 -2.77 -15.79 -6.33
C TRP A 73 -2.88 -15.37 -7.79
N VAL A 74 -4.05 -15.62 -8.38
CA VAL A 74 -4.44 -15.04 -9.66
C VAL A 74 -5.38 -13.89 -9.33
N VAL A 75 -5.07 -12.69 -9.79
CA VAL A 75 -5.97 -11.53 -9.67
C VAL A 75 -6.79 -11.47 -10.96
N GLU A 76 -8.08 -11.79 -10.85
CA GLU A 76 -9.05 -11.63 -11.93
C GLU A 76 -9.44 -10.14 -12.06
N GLU A 77 -9.69 -9.67 -13.29
CA GLU A 77 -10.13 -8.29 -13.59
C GLU A 77 -11.61 -8.05 -13.28
#